data_AF-A0A975H5L9-F1
#
_entry.id   AF-A0A975H5L9-F1
#
_cell.length_a   1.000
_cell.length_b   1.000
_cell.length_c   1.000
_cell.angle_alpha   90.00
_cell.angle_beta   90.00
_cell.angle_gamma   90.00
#
_symmetry.space_group_name_H-M   'P 1'
#
loop_
_entity.id
_entity.type
_entity.pdbx_description
1 polymer ?
#
loop_
_entity_poly.entity_id
_entity_poly.type
_entity_poly.pdbx_seq_one_letter_code
_entity_poly.pdbx_strand_id
1 'polypeptide(L)'
;MTQTTTKNLSAIRKASYLKLNDLSHILGIDAANLSRFEDGKPYPKALVGYHILFNLSIQNNIRQVFKQGYKELMHRAFQLLEELQQKSHTIKNNLRIEGVHKIIERLVTLDEAHGK
;
A
#
# COMPACT_ATOMS: atom_id res chain seq x y z
N MET A 1 0.09 -7.11 19.56
CA MET A 1 0.73 -6.67 18.30
C MET A 1 0.28 -5.25 18.02
N THR A 2 1.18 -4.28 18.14
CA THR A 2 0.89 -2.84 18.14
C THR A 2 0.65 -2.31 16.72
N GLN A 3 -0.43 -1.54 16.55
CA GLN A 3 -0.78 -0.88 15.30
C GLN A 3 0.23 0.25 15.00
N THR A 4 0.93 0.19 13.87
CA THR A 4 1.94 1.18 13.48
C THR A 4 1.31 2.21 12.54
N THR A 5 0.81 3.32 13.08
CA THR A 5 0.48 4.51 12.27
C THR A 5 1.75 5.29 11.92
N THR A 6 1.74 6.20 10.94
CA THR A 6 2.90 7.05 10.58
C THR A 6 3.47 7.83 11.77
N LYS A 7 2.62 8.26 12.72
CA LYS A 7 3.04 8.84 14.02
C LYS A 7 3.93 7.92 14.87
N ASN A 8 3.93 6.61 14.60
CA ASN A 8 4.73 5.60 15.28
C ASN A 8 6.14 5.47 14.66
N LEU A 9 6.36 5.91 13.42
CA LEU A 9 7.66 5.76 12.74
C LEU A 9 8.76 6.62 13.38
N SER A 10 8.45 7.87 13.73
CA SER A 10 9.41 8.73 14.45
C SER A 10 9.77 8.17 15.83
N ALA A 11 8.82 7.53 16.51
CA ALA A 11 9.03 6.86 17.79
C ALA A 11 9.93 5.62 17.63
N ILE A 12 9.71 4.80 16.60
CA ILE A 12 10.54 3.62 16.29
C ILE A 12 11.99 4.04 16.01
N ARG A 13 12.19 5.10 15.21
CA ARG A 13 13.52 5.64 14.95
C ARG A 13 14.21 6.09 16.24
N LYS A 14 13.51 6.86 17.07
CA LYS A 14 14.03 7.35 18.36
C LYS A 14 14.34 6.21 19.34
N ALA A 15 13.50 5.18 19.38
CA ALA A 15 13.72 3.98 20.20
C ALA A 15 14.94 3.16 19.75
N SER A 16 15.34 3.32 18.50
CA SER A 16 16.56 2.72 17.93
C SER A 16 17.79 3.63 18.04
N TYR A 17 17.68 4.74 18.80
CA TYR A 17 18.74 5.72 19.02
C TYR A 17 19.27 6.43 17.76
N LEU A 18 18.55 6.35 16.64
CA LEU A 18 18.94 7.01 15.39
C LEU A 18 18.39 8.45 15.33
N LYS A 19 19.24 9.40 14.95
CA LYS A 19 18.81 10.76 14.62
C LYS A 19 18.15 10.77 13.24
N LEU A 20 17.39 11.83 12.97
CA LEU A 20 16.76 12.02 11.66
C LEU A 20 17.82 12.04 10.55
N ASN A 21 18.96 12.71 10.77
CA ASN A 21 20.05 12.81 9.80
C ASN A 21 20.76 11.47 9.55
N ASP A 22 20.84 10.59 10.56
CA ASP A 22 21.44 9.26 10.38
C ASP A 22 20.56 8.44 9.42
N LEU A 23 19.24 8.46 9.66
CA LEU A 23 18.30 7.73 8.83
C LEU A 23 18.17 8.36 7.43
N SER A 24 18.23 9.69 7.33
CA SER A 24 18.22 10.39 6.04
C SER A 24 19.45 10.03 5.20
N HIS A 25 20.62 9.92 5.84
CA HIS A 25 21.85 9.46 5.21
C HIS A 25 21.71 8.01 4.71
N ILE A 26 21.30 7.07 5.58
CA ILE A 26 21.15 5.65 5.23
C ILE A 26 20.16 5.47 4.07
N LEU A 27 19.04 6.19 4.08
CA LEU A 27 18.00 6.07 3.05
C LEU A 27 18.32 6.86 1.78
N GLY A 28 19.35 7.72 1.78
CA GLY A 28 19.61 8.68 0.72
C GLY A 28 18.37 9.53 0.44
N ILE A 29 17.78 10.10 1.50
CA ILE A 29 16.62 11.00 1.46
C ILE A 29 17.03 12.30 2.13
N ASP A 30 16.57 13.42 1.61
CA ASP A 30 16.73 14.71 2.29
C ASP A 30 16.04 14.71 3.68
N ALA A 31 16.72 15.26 4.68
CA ALA A 31 16.22 15.24 6.06
C ALA A 31 14.88 15.97 6.21
N ALA A 32 14.62 17.05 5.47
CA ALA A 32 13.35 17.76 5.53
C ALA A 32 12.21 16.93 4.92
N ASN A 33 12.48 16.20 3.83
CA ASN A 33 11.52 15.23 3.28
C ASN A 33 11.22 14.09 4.25
N LEU A 34 12.24 13.58 4.95
CA LEU A 34 12.06 12.54 5.96
C LEU A 34 11.27 13.06 7.18
N SER A 35 11.51 14.30 7.61
CA SER A 35 10.73 14.95 8.67
C SER A 35 9.26 15.08 8.29
N ARG A 36 8.96 15.62 7.10
CA ARG A 36 7.58 15.74 6.60
C ARG A 36 6.88 14.39 6.53
N PHE A 37 7.62 13.34 6.17
CA PHE A 37 7.11 11.98 6.18
C PHE A 37 6.74 11.50 7.59
N GLU A 38 7.62 11.71 8.57
CA GLU A 38 7.35 11.42 9.98
C GLU A 38 6.15 12.22 10.53
N ASP A 39 5.91 13.42 10.01
CA ASP A 39 4.73 14.26 10.31
C ASP A 39 3.45 13.82 9.57
N GLY A 40 3.54 12.78 8.74
CA GLY A 40 2.40 12.16 8.07
C GLY A 40 2.22 12.53 6.59
N LYS A 41 3.15 13.27 5.98
CA LYS A 41 3.13 13.45 4.52
C LYS A 41 3.53 12.16 3.82
N PRO A 42 2.84 11.75 2.75
CA PRO A 42 3.17 10.52 2.05
C PRO A 42 4.55 10.63 1.38
N TYR A 43 5.40 9.64 1.61
CA TYR A 43 6.70 9.52 0.94
C TYR A 43 7.06 8.02 0.76
N PRO A 44 6.74 7.42 -0.40
CA PRO A 44 6.81 5.96 -0.58
C PRO A 44 8.18 5.34 -0.28
N LYS A 45 9.27 5.99 -0.71
CA LYS A 45 10.64 5.51 -0.46
C LYS A 45 10.98 5.47 1.04
N ALA A 46 10.50 6.44 1.81
CA ALA A 46 10.72 6.49 3.26
C ALA A 46 9.90 5.40 3.94
N LEU A 47 8.64 5.20 3.54
CA LEU A 47 7.80 4.11 4.05
C LEU A 47 8.49 2.75 3.87
N VAL A 48 8.91 2.43 2.65
CA VAL A 48 9.63 1.18 2.36
C VAL A 48 10.94 1.09 3.14
N GLY A 49 11.71 2.17 3.20
CA GLY A 49 12.96 2.24 3.95
C GLY A 49 12.80 1.93 5.44
N TYR A 50 11.77 2.50 6.08
CA TYR A 50 11.42 2.21 7.46
C TYR A 50 11.06 0.73 7.67
N HIS A 51 10.30 0.13 6.75
CA HIS A 51 9.97 -1.29 6.82
C HIS A 51 11.19 -2.20 6.77
N ILE A 52 12.13 -1.88 5.88
CA ILE A 52 13.37 -2.66 5.73
C ILE A 52 14.27 -2.49 6.97
N LEU A 53 14.56 -1.25 7.37
CA LEU A 53 15.54 -0.97 8.42
C LEU A 53 15.10 -1.40 9.82
N PHE A 54 13.80 -1.35 10.10
CA PHE A 54 13.26 -1.70 11.42
C PHE A 54 12.47 -3.01 11.42
N ASN A 55 12.60 -3.83 10.36
CA ASN A 55 11.91 -5.11 10.20
C ASN A 55 10.40 -5.03 10.49
N LEU A 56 9.75 -3.98 9.98
CA LEU A 56 8.32 -3.75 10.21
C LEU A 56 7.50 -4.44 9.14
N SER A 57 6.36 -5.02 9.51
CA SER A 57 5.43 -5.61 8.53
C SER A 57 4.77 -4.53 7.66
N ILE A 58 5.10 -4.51 6.36
CA ILE A 58 4.46 -3.62 5.38
C ILE A 58 2.99 -3.95 5.15
N GLN A 59 2.62 -5.21 5.38
CA GLN A 59 1.25 -5.69 5.22
C GLN A 59 0.28 -4.91 6.11
N ASN A 60 0.71 -4.50 7.31
CA ASN A 60 -0.15 -3.73 8.21
C ASN A 60 -0.42 -2.30 7.70
N ASN A 61 0.58 -1.65 7.11
CA ASN A 61 0.43 -0.31 6.53
C ASN A 61 -0.40 -0.33 5.24
N ILE A 62 -0.15 -1.32 4.38
CA ILE A 62 -0.98 -1.57 3.20
C ILE A 62 -2.43 -1.81 3.65
N ARG A 63 -2.66 -2.66 4.65
CA ARG A 63 -4.01 -2.90 5.18
C ARG A 63 -4.68 -1.61 5.68
N GLN A 64 -3.98 -0.72 6.38
CA GLN A 64 -4.58 0.55 6.83
C GLN A 64 -4.99 1.44 5.65
N VAL A 65 -4.15 1.54 4.62
CA VAL A 65 -4.47 2.31 3.41
C VAL A 65 -5.63 1.67 2.64
N PHE A 66 -5.70 0.35 2.59
CA PHE A 66 -6.67 -0.38 1.78
C PHE A 66 -7.89 -0.89 2.54
N LYS A 67 -8.00 -0.76 3.87
CA LYS A 67 -9.17 -1.22 4.64
C LYS A 67 -10.48 -0.59 4.14
N GLN A 68 -10.40 0.62 3.59
CA GLN A 68 -11.50 1.28 2.87
C GLN A 68 -11.39 1.15 1.34
N GLY A 69 -10.20 0.83 0.82
CA GLY A 69 -9.89 0.79 -0.61
C GLY A 69 -10.21 -0.52 -1.33
N TYR A 70 -10.25 -1.67 -0.65
CA TYR A 70 -10.51 -2.95 -1.33
C TYR A 70 -11.89 -3.00 -1.98
N LYS A 71 -12.93 -2.52 -1.28
CA LYS A 71 -14.30 -2.46 -1.80
C LYS A 71 -14.41 -1.55 -3.03
N GLU A 72 -13.75 -0.39 -2.97
CA GLU A 72 -13.74 0.56 -4.08
C GLU A 72 -12.98 0.01 -5.29
N LEU A 73 -11.83 -0.64 -5.08
CA LEU A 73 -11.09 -1.31 -6.15
C LEU A 73 -11.90 -2.45 -6.77
N MET A 74 -12.59 -3.22 -5.94
CA MET A 74 -13.44 -4.32 -6.38
C MET A 74 -14.62 -3.80 -7.20
N HIS A 75 -15.30 -2.74 -6.73
CA HIS A 75 -16.38 -2.08 -7.45
C HIS A 75 -15.93 -1.60 -8.84
N ARG A 76 -14.81 -0.88 -8.92
CA ARG A 76 -14.26 -0.40 -10.21
C ARG A 76 -13.82 -1.54 -11.12
N ALA A 77 -13.31 -2.64 -10.56
CA ALA A 77 -12.95 -3.82 -11.34
C ALA A 77 -14.20 -4.50 -11.94
N PHE A 78 -15.30 -4.59 -11.19
CA PHE A 78 -16.59 -5.07 -11.72
C PHE A 78 -17.15 -4.14 -12.81
N GLN A 79 -17.12 -2.83 -12.62
CA GLN A 79 -17.54 -1.86 -13.65
C GLN A 79 -16.72 -2.04 -14.94
N LEU A 80 -15.40 -2.16 -14.83
CA LEU A 80 -14.55 -2.41 -15.98
C LEU A 80 -14.86 -3.75 -16.65
N LEU A 81 -15.18 -4.79 -15.88
CA LEU A 81 -15.59 -6.08 -16.42
C LEU A 81 -16.88 -5.96 -17.25
N GLU A 82 -17.90 -5.28 -16.72
CA GLU A 82 -19.15 -5.00 -17.41
C GLU A 82 -18.90 -4.22 -18.71
N GLU A 83 -18.12 -3.14 -18.66
CA GLU A 83 -17.75 -2.36 -19.84
C GLU A 83 -17.03 -3.18 -20.92
N LEU A 84 -16.21 -4.14 -20.53
CA LEU A 84 -15.50 -5.01 -21.47
C LEU A 84 -16.42 -6.06 -22.08
N GLN A 85 -17.39 -6.56 -21.32
CA GLN A 85 -18.38 -7.53 -21.81
C GLN A 85 -19.37 -6.91 -22.79
N GLN A 86 -19.62 -5.59 -22.71
CA GLN A 86 -20.42 -4.86 -23.70
C GLN A 86 -19.67 -4.53 -25.00
N LYS A 87 -18.36 -4.77 -25.05
CA LYS A 87 -17.54 -4.53 -26.25
C LYS A 87 -17.49 -5.77 -27.14
N SER A 88 -17.04 -5.59 -28.38
CA SER A 88 -16.85 -6.71 -29.31
C SER A 88 -15.87 -7.75 -28.75
N HIS A 89 -16.22 -9.04 -28.91
CA HIS A 89 -15.45 -10.20 -28.43
C HIS A 89 -14.20 -10.49 -29.28
N THR A 90 -13.33 -9.49 -29.39
CA THR A 90 -12.00 -9.66 -29.96
C THR A 90 -11.12 -10.46 -29.00
N ILE A 91 -10.11 -11.15 -29.52
CA ILE A 91 -9.10 -11.87 -28.72
C ILE A 91 -8.50 -10.93 -27.66
N LYS A 92 -8.20 -9.67 -28.03
CA LYS A 92 -7.67 -8.65 -27.12
C LYS A 92 -8.63 -8.34 -25.97
N ASN A 93 -9.92 -8.20 -26.23
CA ASN A 93 -10.91 -7.93 -25.18
C ASN A 93 -11.12 -9.15 -24.28
N ASN A 94 -11.12 -10.36 -24.84
CA ASN A 94 -11.23 -11.60 -24.05
C ASN A 94 -10.04 -11.75 -23.07
N LEU A 95 -8.81 -11.46 -23.50
CA LEU A 95 -7.63 -11.46 -22.62
C LEU A 95 -7.73 -10.41 -21.51
N ARG A 96 -8.31 -9.25 -21.80
CA ARG A 96 -8.56 -8.21 -20.78
C ARG A 96 -9.60 -8.65 -19.77
N ILE A 97 -10.70 -9.26 -20.22
CA ILE A 97 -11.74 -9.83 -19.36
C ILE A 97 -11.12 -10.86 -18.40
N GLU A 98 -10.31 -11.79 -18.91
CA GLU A 98 -9.61 -12.78 -18.09
C GLU A 98 -8.69 -12.10 -17.05
N GLY A 99 -7.94 -11.09 -17.47
CA GLY A 99 -7.08 -10.31 -16.57
C GLY A 99 -7.85 -9.64 -15.44
N VAL A 100 -9.01 -9.04 -15.75
CA VAL A 100 -9.88 -8.39 -14.75
C VAL A 100 -10.52 -9.42 -13.82
N HIS A 101 -10.97 -10.58 -14.32
CA HIS A 101 -11.45 -11.67 -13.47
C HIS A 101 -10.41 -12.10 -12.42
N LYS A 102 -9.17 -12.34 -12.84
CA LYS A 102 -8.07 -12.70 -11.91
C LYS A 102 -7.77 -11.60 -10.89
N ILE A 103 -8.03 -10.34 -11.21
CA ILE A 103 -7.90 -9.23 -10.24
C ILE A 103 -9.03 -9.29 -9.22
N ILE A 104 -10.27 -9.45 -9.67
CA ILE A 104 -11.46 -9.55 -8.81
C ILE A 104 -11.31 -10.72 -7.83
N GLU A 105 -10.93 -11.91 -8.29
CA GLU A 105 -10.73 -13.10 -7.42
C GLU A 105 -9.72 -12.83 -6.30
N ARG A 106 -8.60 -12.17 -6.62
CA ARG A 106 -7.59 -11.80 -5.62
C ARG A 106 -8.11 -10.77 -4.63
N LEU A 107 -8.87 -9.77 -5.10
CA LEU A 107 -9.46 -8.76 -4.23
C LEU A 107 -10.52 -9.34 -3.29
N VAL A 108 -11.36 -10.26 -3.77
CA VAL A 108 -12.33 -10.99 -2.94
C VAL A 108 -11.61 -11.80 -1.87
N THR A 109 -10.58 -12.56 -2.25
CA THR A 109 -9.78 -13.35 -1.28
C THR A 109 -9.16 -12.45 -0.20
N LEU A 110 -8.66 -11.27 -0.57
CA LEU A 110 -8.10 -10.30 0.37
C LEU A 110 -9.16 -9.70 1.30
N ASP A 111 -10.36 -9.40 0.79
CA ASP A 111 -11.48 -8.90 1.60
C ASP A 111 -11.97 -9.98 2.58
N GLU A 112 -12.09 -11.24 2.16
CA GLU A 112 -12.46 -12.34 3.06
C GLU A 112 -11.42 -12.58 4.16
N ALA A 113 -10.14 -12.49 3.83
CA ALA A 113 -9.05 -12.68 4.78
C ALA A 113 -8.90 -11.52 5.78
N HIS A 114 -9.35 -10.31 5.44
CA HIS A 114 -9.01 -9.08 6.18
C HIS A 114 -10.19 -8.13 6.49
N GLY A 115 -11.39 -8.44 6.01
CA GLY A 115 -12.60 -7.62 6.11
C GLY A 115 -13.38 -7.75 7.43
N LYS A 116 -12.81 -8.42 8.44
CA LYS A 116 -13.33 -8.46 9.82
C LYS A 116 -12.65 -7.43 10.71
#